data_AF-A0A7Y4L9R6-F1
#
_entry.id   AF-A0A7Y4L9R6-F1
#
_cell.length_a   1.000
_cell.length_b   1.000
_cell.length_c   1.000
_cell.angle_alpha   90.00
_cell.angle_beta   90.00
_cell.angle_gamma   90.00
#
_symmetry.space_group_name_H-M   'P 1'
#
loop_
_entity.id
_entity.type
_entity.pdbx_description
1 polymer ?
#
loop_
_entity_poly.entity_id
_entity_poly.type
_entity_poly.pdbx_seq_one_letter_code
_entity_poly.pdbx_strand_id
1 'polypeptide(L)'
;MRYIVWALRLIIFILVVLFAIKNMEAVTVRFYGDTSLADIPLIVVILVSFALGAVYMYLLSLPTRFAKGRQISRLKGEVRHLQSDLQYAQKVQAEVRPESNAVAAPLDGFVATK
;
A
#
# COMPACT_ATOMS: atom_id res chain seq x y z
N MET A 1 2.11 -16.67 4.10
CA MET A 1 1.17 -15.52 4.17
C MET A 1 -0.03 -15.67 3.23
N ARG A 2 0.16 -15.79 1.90
CA ARG A 2 -0.97 -15.84 0.94
C ARG A 2 -1.95 -17.01 1.16
N TYR A 3 -1.43 -18.20 1.51
CA TYR A 3 -2.25 -19.37 1.85
C TYR A 3 -3.04 -19.21 3.15
N ILE A 4 -2.46 -18.57 4.17
CA ILE A 4 -3.15 -18.30 5.45
C ILE A 4 -4.33 -17.35 5.23
N VAL A 5 -4.12 -16.29 4.43
CA VAL A 5 -5.20 -15.37 4.06
C VAL A 5 -6.30 -16.09 3.28
N TRP A 6 -5.94 -17.00 2.37
CA TRP A 6 -6.90 -17.81 1.63
C TRP A 6 -7.69 -18.77 2.51
N ALA A 7 -7.02 -19.48 3.42
CA ALA A 7 -7.64 -20.37 4.38
C ALA A 7 -8.61 -19.61 5.31
N LEU A 8 -8.18 -18.46 5.84
CA LEU A 8 -9.03 -17.60 6.66
C LEU A 8 -10.26 -17.12 5.87
N ARG A 9 -10.07 -16.72 4.61
CA ARG A 9 -11.16 -16.27 3.74
C ARG A 9 -12.17 -17.40 3.46
N LEU A 10 -11.70 -18.63 3.29
CA LEU A 10 -12.55 -19.80 3.14
C LEU A 10 -13.33 -20.12 4.42
N ILE A 11 -12.68 -20.06 5.58
CA ILE A 11 -13.32 -20.27 6.89
C ILE A 11 -14.43 -19.23 7.11
N ILE A 12 -14.14 -17.96 6.88
CA ILE A 12 -15.14 -16.88 6.98
C ILE A 12 -16.30 -17.13 6.02
N PHE A 13 -16.02 -17.54 4.78
CA PHE A 13 -17.07 -17.86 3.81
C PHE A 13 -17.98 -18.98 4.29
N ILE A 14 -17.41 -20.09 4.79
CA ILE A 14 -18.17 -21.21 5.34
C ILE A 14 -19.03 -20.75 6.52
N LEU A 15 -18.47 -19.95 7.44
CA LEU A 15 -19.22 -19.40 8.57
C LEU A 15 -20.40 -18.54 8.11
N VAL A 16 -20.20 -17.69 7.11
CA VAL A 16 -21.28 -16.85 6.54
C VAL A 16 -22.36 -17.72 5.89
N VAL A 17 -21.99 -18.76 5.14
CA VAL A 17 -22.95 -19.68 4.53
C VAL A 17 -23.75 -20.44 5.58
N LEU A 18 -23.08 -21.01 6.59
CA LEU A 18 -23.74 -21.71 7.70
C LEU A 18 -24.67 -20.78 8.49
N PHE A 19 -24.22 -19.56 8.74
CA PHE A 19 -25.01 -18.53 9.37
C PHE A 19 -26.23 -18.18 8.52
N ALA A 20 -26.08 -18.01 7.20
CA ALA A 20 -27.18 -17.76 6.28
C ALA A 20 -28.23 -18.89 6.30
N ILE A 21 -27.78 -20.15 6.26
CA ILE A 21 -28.69 -21.32 6.29
C ILE A 21 -29.47 -21.38 7.60
N LYS A 22 -28.81 -21.14 8.75
CA LYS A 22 -29.47 -21.15 10.06
C LYS A 22 -30.38 -19.95 10.30
N ASN A 23 -30.14 -18.83 9.62
CA ASN A 23 -30.86 -17.56 9.81
C ASN A 23 -31.69 -17.20 8.56
N MET A 24 -32.23 -18.21 7.86
CA MET A 24 -33.25 -18.02 6.81
C MET A 24 -34.65 -17.72 7.37
N GLU A 25 -34.75 -17.44 8.66
CA GLU A 25 -36.02 -17.05 9.28
C GLU A 25 -36.47 -15.69 8.74
N ALA A 26 -37.73 -15.66 8.31
CA ALA A 26 -38.41 -14.48 7.80
C ALA A 26 -38.69 -13.51 8.97
N VAL A 27 -38.09 -12.32 8.92
CA VAL A 27 -38.30 -11.26 9.91
C VAL A 27 -38.96 -10.07 9.23
N THR A 28 -39.97 -9.49 9.90
CA THR A 28 -40.60 -8.25 9.46
C THR A 28 -39.79 -7.05 9.94
N VAL A 29 -39.23 -6.29 9.00
CA VAL A 29 -38.52 -5.04 9.28
C VAL A 29 -39.51 -3.89 9.24
N ARG A 30 -39.75 -3.25 10.39
CA ARG A 30 -40.62 -2.08 10.51
C ARG A 30 -39.79 -0.81 10.36
N PHE A 31 -40.09 -0.03 9.33
CA PHE A 31 -39.48 1.28 9.11
C PHE A 31 -40.35 2.38 9.71
N TYR A 32 -39.77 3.58 9.80
CA TYR A 32 -40.48 4.76 10.26
C TYR A 32 -41.59 5.15 9.24
N GLY A 33 -42.81 5.39 9.70
CA GLY A 33 -43.96 5.77 8.85
C GLY A 33 -44.83 4.62 8.34
N ASP A 34 -45.18 3.65 9.20
CA ASP A 34 -46.04 2.48 8.93
C ASP A 34 -45.60 1.55 7.78
N THR A 35 -44.43 1.80 7.19
CA THR A 35 -43.89 0.95 6.13
C THR A 35 -43.18 -0.24 6.75
N SER A 36 -43.69 -1.45 6.50
CA SER A 36 -43.09 -2.70 6.99
C SER A 36 -42.76 -3.61 5.81
N LEU A 37 -41.54 -4.14 5.79
CA LEU A 37 -41.15 -5.18 4.84
C LEU A 37 -41.19 -6.52 5.57
N ALA A 38 -42.20 -7.33 5.23
CA ALA A 38 -42.33 -8.69 5.74
C ALA A 38 -41.45 -9.66 4.95
N ASP A 39 -41.23 -10.85 5.53
CA ASP A 39 -40.59 -11.99 4.88
C ASP A 39 -39.15 -11.78 4.39
N ILE A 40 -38.43 -10.82 4.99
CA ILE A 40 -37.00 -10.63 4.70
C ILE A 40 -36.20 -11.60 5.58
N PRO A 41 -35.33 -12.45 5.00
CA PRO A 41 -34.44 -13.30 5.79
C PRO A 41 -33.53 -12.45 6.68
N LEU A 42 -33.39 -12.80 7.96
CA LEU A 42 -32.59 -12.05 8.93
C LEU A 42 -31.15 -11.78 8.45
N ILE A 43 -30.55 -12.76 7.76
CA ILE A 43 -29.22 -12.63 7.17
C ILE A 43 -29.08 -11.42 6.23
N VAL A 44 -30.11 -11.12 5.43
CA VAL A 44 -30.09 -10.01 4.47
C VAL A 44 -30.00 -8.68 5.21
N VAL A 45 -30.77 -8.53 6.29
CA VAL A 45 -30.77 -7.32 7.13
C VAL A 45 -29.39 -7.10 7.77
N ILE A 46 -28.77 -8.16 8.27
CA ILE A 46 -27.43 -8.10 8.87
C ILE A 46 -26.39 -7.74 7.82
N LEU A 47 -26.42 -8.38 6.64
CA LEU A 47 -25.47 -8.09 5.56
C LEU A 47 -25.59 -6.66 5.05
N VAL A 48 -26.81 -6.15 4.86
CA VAL A 48 -27.04 -4.77 4.41
C VAL A 48 -26.56 -3.77 5.46
N SER A 49 -26.92 -3.97 6.73
CA SER A 49 -26.47 -3.06 7.81
C SER A 49 -24.94 -3.08 7.97
N PHE A 50 -24.32 -4.26 7.87
CA PHE A 50 -22.86 -4.39 7.88
C PHE A 50 -22.22 -3.70 6.67
N ALA A 51 -22.76 -3.89 5.47
CA ALA A 51 -22.25 -3.25 4.26
C ALA A 51 -22.34 -1.72 4.35
N LEU A 52 -23.46 -1.20 4.86
CA LEU A 52 -23.62 0.24 5.14
C LEU A 52 -22.58 0.73 6.15
N GLY A 53 -22.36 -0.01 7.24
CA GLY A 53 -21.31 0.29 8.22
C GLY A 53 -19.91 0.27 7.62
N ALA A 54 -19.59 -0.69 6.74
CA ALA A 54 -18.31 -0.78 6.06
C ALA A 54 -18.09 0.36 5.07
N VAL A 55 -19.13 0.74 4.31
CA VAL A 55 -19.10 1.91 3.42
C VAL A 55 -18.90 3.18 4.23
N TYR A 56 -19.60 3.34 5.35
CA TYR A 56 -19.43 4.46 6.26
C TYR A 56 -18.00 4.53 6.81
N MET A 57 -17.47 3.42 7.31
CA MET A 57 -16.09 3.33 7.82
C MET A 57 -15.05 3.63 6.72
N TYR A 58 -15.28 3.14 5.51
CA TYR A 58 -14.45 3.45 4.35
C TYR A 58 -14.49 4.95 4.07
N LEU A 59 -15.68 5.55 4.04
CA LEU A 59 -15.88 6.97 3.79
C LEU A 59 -15.16 7.85 4.82
N LEU A 60 -15.23 7.49 6.10
CA LEU A 60 -14.48 8.13 7.18
C LEU A 60 -12.95 7.99 7.01
N SER A 61 -12.49 6.94 6.31
CA SER A 61 -11.08 6.73 6.03
C SER A 61 -10.56 7.56 4.84
N LEU A 62 -11.40 8.05 3.92
CA LEU A 62 -10.96 8.88 2.79
C LEU A 62 -10.15 10.14 3.20
N PRO A 63 -10.61 10.99 4.13
CA PRO A 63 -9.91 12.23 4.47
C PRO A 63 -8.49 11.97 5.01
N THR A 64 -8.30 10.90 5.80
CA THR A 64 -6.96 10.52 6.28
C THR A 64 -6.05 10.04 5.14
N ARG A 65 -6.62 9.40 4.09
CA ARG A 65 -5.85 9.01 2.89
C ARG A 65 -5.42 10.23 2.07
N PHE A 66 -6.30 11.23 1.90
CA PHE A 66 -5.95 12.46 1.20
C PHE A 66 -4.89 13.28 1.93
N ALA A 67 -4.97 13.37 3.26
CA ALA A 67 -3.95 14.03 4.07
C ALA A 67 -2.58 13.36 3.92
N LYS A 68 -2.54 12.02 3.93
CA LYS A 68 -1.31 11.23 3.71
C LYS A 68 -0.75 11.40 2.30
N GLY A 69 -1.59 11.54 1.28
CA GLY A 69 -1.15 11.78 -0.10
C GLY A 69 -0.26 13.02 -0.25
N ARG A 70 -0.59 14.12 0.44
CA ARG A 70 0.24 15.34 0.44
C ARG A 70 1.61 15.10 1.09
N GLN A 71 1.65 14.35 2.18
CA GLN A 71 2.89 14.00 2.87
C GLN A 71 3.78 13.10 1.98
N ILE A 72 3.18 12.14 1.27
CA ILE A 72 3.89 11.27 0.32
C ILE A 72 4.51 12.08 -0.83
N SER A 73 3.82 13.12 -1.33
CA SER A 73 4.36 13.98 -2.39
C SER A 73 5.56 14.80 -1.92
N ARG A 74 5.54 15.29 -0.67
CA ARG A 74 6.68 16.01 -0.08
C ARG A 74 7.89 15.08 0.11
N LEU A 75 7.65 13.90 0.68
CA LEU A 75 8.69 12.90 0.91
C LEU A 75 9.33 12.42 -0.40
N LYS A 76 8.54 12.25 -1.48
CA LYS A 76 9.06 11.94 -2.82
C LYS A 76 9.97 13.04 -3.37
N GLY A 77 9.69 14.31 -3.07
CA GLY A 77 10.51 15.44 -3.46
C GLY A 77 11.88 15.42 -2.79
N GLU A 78 11.90 15.19 -1.48
CA GLU A 78 13.15 15.05 -0.69
C GLU A 78 14.00 13.87 -1.17
N VAL A 79 13.38 12.71 -1.44
CA VAL A 79 14.10 11.55 -1.98
C VAL A 79 14.75 11.87 -3.33
N ARG A 80 14.08 12.65 -4.20
CA ARG A 80 14.64 13.05 -5.50
C ARG A 80 15.83 13.97 -5.35
N HIS A 81 15.77 14.95 -4.45
CA HIS A 81 16.86 15.88 -4.18
C HIS A 81 18.08 15.17 -3.61
N LEU A 82 17.88 14.30 -2.62
CA LEU A 82 18.98 13.52 -2.04
C LEU A 82 19.63 12.59 -3.08
N GLN A 83 18.85 12.00 -3.99
CA GLN A 83 19.40 11.22 -5.09
C GLN A 83 20.24 12.05 -6.07
N SER A 84 19.82 13.26 -6.42
CA SER A 84 20.62 14.14 -7.27
C SER A 84 21.92 14.58 -6.61
N ASP A 85 21.90 14.86 -5.31
CA ASP A 85 23.08 15.27 -4.56
C ASP A 85 24.11 14.14 -4.47
N LEU A 86 23.66 12.91 -4.24
CA LEU A 86 24.53 11.72 -4.28
C LEU A 86 25.11 11.48 -5.67
N GLN A 87 24.34 11.67 -6.73
CA GLN A 87 24.84 11.54 -8.10
C GLN A 87 25.87 12.63 -8.43
N TYR A 88 25.66 13.86 -7.98
CA TYR A 88 26.62 14.95 -8.14
C TYR A 88 27.92 14.66 -7.38
N ALA A 89 27.84 14.24 -6.11
CA ALA A 89 29.01 13.85 -5.32
C ALA A 89 29.79 12.68 -5.95
N GLN A 90 29.10 11.71 -6.53
CA GLN A 90 29.73 10.60 -7.27
C GLN A 90 30.43 11.08 -8.56
N LYS A 91 29.81 11.99 -9.32
CA LYS A 91 30.45 12.58 -10.51
C LYS A 91 31.71 13.36 -10.16
N VAL A 92 31.65 14.20 -9.12
CA VAL A 92 32.82 14.95 -8.63
C VAL A 92 33.94 14.01 -8.18
N GLN A 93 33.63 12.91 -7.48
CA GLN A 93 34.64 11.90 -7.13
C GLN A 93 35.24 11.17 -8.35
N ALA A 94 34.42 10.87 -9.36
CA ALA A 94 34.89 10.23 -10.59
C ALA A 94 35.79 11.16 -11.42
N GLU A 95 35.55 12.48 -11.37
CA GLU A 95 36.29 13.51 -12.08
C GLU A 95 37.56 13.98 -11.34
N VAL A 96 37.66 13.76 -10.02
CA VAL A 96 38.87 13.99 -9.22
C VAL A 96 39.84 12.79 -9.24
N ARG A 97 39.35 11.57 -9.53
CA ARG A 97 40.19 10.37 -9.63
C ARG A 97 41.01 10.15 -10.93
N PRO A 98 40.84 10.84 -12.07
CA PRO A 98 41.62 10.57 -13.27
C PRO A 98 43.08 11.07 -13.18
N GLU A 99 43.37 12.10 -12.38
CA GLU A 99 44.75 12.63 -12.28
C GLU A 99 45.65 11.86 -11.30
N SER A 100 45.09 11.23 -10.26
CA SER A 100 45.92 10.51 -9.27
C SER A 100 46.53 9.21 -9.80
N ASN A 101 45.99 8.62 -10.88
CA ASN A 101 46.51 7.38 -11.46
C ASN A 101 47.42 7.60 -12.67
N ALA A 102 47.48 8.81 -13.23
CA ALA A 102 48.34 9.14 -14.38
C ALA A 102 49.81 9.35 -14.00
N VAL A 103 50.12 9.51 -12.71
CA VAL A 103 51.48 9.73 -12.20
C VAL A 103 52.24 8.42 -11.91
N ALA A 104 51.60 7.26 -12.09
CA ALA A 104 52.22 5.94 -11.87
C ALA A 104 52.84 5.33 -13.15
N ALA A 105 53.11 6.12 -14.19
CA ALA A 105 53.98 5.70 -15.28
C ALA A 105 55.44 5.94 -14.83
N PRO A 106 56.29 4.89 -14.71
CA PRO A 106 57.69 5.07 -14.37
C PRO A 106 58.35 5.99 -15.39
N LEU A 107 59.02 7.03 -14.92
CA LEU A 107 59.91 7.85 -15.74
C LEU A 107 61.11 6.99 -16.12
N ASP A 108 61.00 6.27 -17.23
CA ASP A 108 62.10 5.50 -17.83
C ASP A 108 63.15 6.47 -18.41
N GLY A 109 63.91 7.07 -17.51
CA GLY A 109 65.23 7.58 -17.81
C GLY A 109 66.23 6.43 -17.69
N PHE A 110 66.69 5.89 -18.81
CA PHE A 110 68.06 5.41 -19.02
C PHE A 110 68.18 4.87 -20.46
N VAL A 111 68.64 5.71 -21.38
CA VAL A 111 69.20 5.25 -22.65
C VAL A 111 70.68 4.98 -22.39
N ALA A 112 71.02 3.71 -22.22
CA ALA A 112 72.41 3.25 -22.27
C ALA A 112 72.78 2.98 -23.74
N THR A 113 73.64 3.81 -24.33
CA THR A 113 74.37 3.41 -25.54
C THR A 113 75.79 3.96 -25.53
N LYS A 114 76.67 3.03 -25.91
CA LYS A 114 78.13 2.94 -25.85
C LYS A 114 78.87 3.92 -26.75
#